data_AF-A0A946TC82-F1
#
_entry.id   AF-A0A946TC82-F1
#
_cell.length_a   1.000
_cell.length_b   1.000
_cell.length_c   1.000
_cell.angle_alpha   90.00
_cell.angle_beta   90.00
_cell.angle_gamma   90.00
#
_symmetry.space_group_name_H-M   'P 1'
#
loop_
_entity.id
_entity.type
_entity.pdbx_description
1 polymer ?
#
loop_
_entity_poly.entity_id
_entity_poly.type
_entity_poly.pdbx_seq_one_letter_code
_entity_poly.pdbx_strand_id
1 'polypeptide(L)'
;MEDGQQDTAPARSGNSTAVAQPKKWWQWILVYPTFVIALVGAVPTFKELYESRSRDVDFGTSKIAEMRNEMWRKNMTCGMAPMDPLINDFNVAVDATICKSGDVLIRVTTPAKKQFFEWVSIDAIFSANISDTAAINLFSSAMADQFDYQDEWPEDQWPDYDSDFEPEDSHSGALSQYYGPVVLCQNWINNVLFVRRVSYPNQGCFDETINTFTGQVVNVSPAPCYC
;
A
#
# COMPACT_ATOMS: atom_id res chain seq x y z
N MET A 1 72.36 -77.61 5.30
CA MET A 1 71.06 -77.43 5.96
C MET A 1 71.06 -76.04 6.54
N GLU A 2 69.91 -75.36 6.50
CA GLU A 2 69.64 -73.93 6.80
C GLU A 2 69.99 -72.99 5.62
N ASP A 3 69.10 -72.74 4.66
CA ASP A 3 67.74 -72.13 4.65
C ASP A 3 67.79 -70.59 4.48
N GLY A 4 67.30 -70.15 3.32
CA GLY A 4 67.24 -68.75 2.91
C GLY A 4 65.97 -68.07 3.43
N GLN A 5 66.12 -66.83 3.87
CA GLN A 5 65.03 -65.94 4.26
C GLN A 5 65.09 -64.70 3.34
N GLN A 6 64.17 -64.62 2.38
CA GLN A 6 63.90 -63.41 1.61
C GLN A 6 62.73 -62.67 2.27
N ASP A 7 63.04 -61.52 2.87
CA ASP A 7 62.04 -60.62 3.45
C ASP A 7 61.14 -60.04 2.36
N THR A 8 59.86 -60.41 2.39
CA THR A 8 58.80 -59.75 1.60
C THR A 8 57.94 -58.92 2.55
N ALA A 9 58.06 -57.60 2.44
CA ALA A 9 57.16 -56.67 3.12
C ALA A 9 55.77 -56.67 2.44
N PRO A 10 54.66 -56.66 3.19
CA PRO A 10 53.34 -56.61 2.59
C PRO A 10 53.04 -55.22 2.05
N ALA A 11 52.46 -55.19 0.84
CA ALA A 11 51.95 -53.99 0.20
C ALA A 11 50.92 -53.29 1.11
N ARG A 12 51.13 -51.99 1.35
CA ARG A 12 50.11 -51.10 1.93
C ARG A 12 48.91 -51.06 0.97
N SER A 13 47.80 -51.65 1.39
CA SER A 13 46.50 -51.43 0.74
C SER A 13 46.07 -49.99 0.94
N GLY A 14 46.20 -49.16 -0.09
CA GLY A 14 45.55 -47.87 -0.14
C GLY A 14 44.04 -48.08 -0.21
N ASN A 15 43.35 -47.99 0.92
CA ASN A 15 41.90 -47.88 0.94
C ASN A 15 41.51 -46.52 0.35
N SER A 16 41.35 -46.48 -0.97
CA SER A 16 40.58 -45.43 -1.63
C SER A 16 39.12 -45.66 -1.25
N THR A 17 38.65 -44.95 -0.21
CA THR A 17 37.22 -44.82 0.06
C THR A 17 36.58 -44.13 -1.14
N ALA A 18 36.09 -44.93 -2.08
CA ALA A 18 35.29 -44.45 -3.19
C ALA A 18 34.01 -43.83 -2.61
N VAL A 19 33.91 -42.50 -2.68
CA VAL A 19 32.70 -41.77 -2.30
C VAL A 19 31.60 -42.22 -3.26
N ALA A 20 30.68 -43.05 -2.76
CA ALA A 20 29.59 -43.60 -3.54
C ALA A 20 28.69 -42.46 -4.03
N GLN A 21 28.84 -42.08 -5.30
CA GLN A 21 28.01 -41.07 -5.95
C GLN A 21 26.58 -41.60 -6.12
N PRO A 22 25.55 -40.83 -5.73
CA PRO A 22 24.15 -41.23 -5.87
C PRO A 22 23.77 -41.44 -7.34
N LYS A 23 23.16 -42.59 -7.65
CA LYS A 23 22.85 -43.03 -9.03
C LYS A 23 21.43 -42.67 -9.48
N LYS A 24 20.54 -42.34 -8.55
CA LYS A 24 19.13 -42.02 -8.83
C LYS A 24 18.76 -40.64 -8.29
N TRP A 25 17.88 -39.92 -8.99
CA TRP A 25 17.55 -38.51 -8.68
C TRP A 25 16.96 -38.30 -7.28
N TRP A 26 16.17 -39.25 -6.78
CA TRP A 26 15.63 -39.22 -5.40
C TRP A 26 16.69 -39.44 -4.31
N GLN A 27 17.86 -40.01 -4.63
CA GLN A 27 18.96 -40.10 -3.65
C GLN A 27 19.57 -38.71 -3.39
N TRP A 28 19.57 -37.80 -4.37
CA TRP A 28 20.04 -36.43 -4.18
C TRP A 28 19.18 -35.65 -3.18
N ILE A 29 17.88 -35.93 -3.12
CA ILE A 29 16.97 -35.35 -2.11
C ILE A 29 17.36 -35.76 -0.68
N LEU A 30 17.77 -37.01 -0.48
CA LEU A 30 18.19 -37.52 0.84
C LEU A 30 19.62 -37.09 1.23
N VAL A 31 20.48 -36.80 0.26
CA VAL A 31 21.84 -36.30 0.51
C VAL A 31 21.83 -34.81 0.89
N TYR A 32 20.83 -34.04 0.44
CA TYR A 32 20.68 -32.62 0.73
C TYR A 32 19.33 -32.27 1.38
N PRO A 33 19.02 -32.83 2.57
CA PRO A 33 17.78 -32.52 3.27
C PRO A 33 17.66 -31.03 3.61
N THR A 34 18.79 -30.35 3.88
CA THR A 34 18.84 -28.90 4.13
C THR A 34 18.37 -28.09 2.93
N PHE A 35 18.68 -28.51 1.70
CA PHE A 35 18.24 -27.84 0.48
C PHE A 35 16.73 -27.94 0.29
N VAL A 36 16.15 -29.12 0.56
CA VAL A 36 14.70 -29.32 0.48
C VAL A 36 13.97 -28.52 1.56
N ILE A 37 14.48 -28.54 2.80
CA ILE A 37 13.93 -27.74 3.90
C ILE A 37 14.02 -26.24 3.58
N ALA A 38 15.12 -25.77 2.98
CA ALA A 38 15.27 -24.39 2.55
C ALA A 38 14.26 -24.00 1.47
N LEU A 39 14.03 -24.86 0.45
CA LEU A 39 13.03 -24.61 -0.59
C LEU A 39 11.60 -24.59 -0.03
N VAL A 40 11.25 -25.54 0.84
CA VAL A 40 9.93 -25.60 1.46
C VAL A 40 9.71 -24.40 2.40
N GLY A 41 10.73 -24.00 3.16
CA GLY A 41 10.68 -22.81 4.01
C GLY A 41 10.54 -21.51 3.20
N ALA A 42 11.02 -21.48 1.95
CA ALA A 42 10.92 -20.32 1.06
C ALA A 42 9.62 -20.25 0.25
N VAL A 43 8.72 -21.25 0.33
CA VAL A 43 7.41 -21.25 -0.33
C VAL A 43 6.60 -19.96 -0.12
N PRO A 44 6.41 -19.43 1.11
CA PRO A 44 5.68 -18.18 1.30
C PRO A 44 6.31 -17.01 0.56
N THR A 45 7.64 -16.91 0.52
CA THR A 45 8.37 -15.86 -0.21
C THR A 45 8.14 -15.96 -1.71
N PHE A 46 8.17 -17.16 -2.29
CA PHE A 46 7.89 -17.35 -3.72
C PHE A 46 6.44 -17.01 -4.07
N LYS A 47 5.49 -17.38 -3.19
CA LYS A 47 4.09 -17.04 -3.34
C LYS A 47 3.89 -15.52 -3.32
N GLU A 48 4.45 -14.82 -2.34
CA GLU A 48 4.38 -13.36 -2.23
C GLU A 48 5.02 -12.65 -3.42
N LEU A 49 6.17 -13.14 -3.90
CA LEU A 49 6.84 -12.58 -5.07
C LEU A 49 5.98 -12.71 -6.34
N TYR A 50 5.34 -13.87 -6.50
CA TYR A 50 4.42 -14.10 -7.61
C TYR A 50 3.20 -13.18 -7.51
N GLU A 51 2.58 -13.12 -6.32
CA GLU A 51 1.38 -12.32 -6.09
C GLU A 51 1.65 -10.82 -6.27
N SER A 52 2.72 -10.29 -5.66
CA SER A 52 3.08 -8.87 -5.78
C SER A 52 3.40 -8.50 -7.23
N ARG A 53 4.12 -9.36 -7.95
CA ARG A 53 4.43 -9.15 -9.39
C ARG A 53 3.18 -9.19 -10.25
N SER A 54 2.25 -10.10 -9.98
CA SER A 54 1.00 -10.22 -10.75
C SER A 54 0.05 -9.04 -10.53
N ARG A 55 0.14 -8.37 -9.38
CA ARG A 55 -0.71 -7.24 -8.96
C ARG A 55 -0.05 -5.86 -9.20
N ASP A 56 1.16 -5.84 -9.74
CA ASP A 56 1.96 -4.61 -9.97
C ASP A 56 2.20 -3.80 -8.68
N VAL A 57 2.49 -4.51 -7.58
CA VAL A 57 2.77 -3.93 -6.26
C VAL A 57 4.09 -4.44 -5.70
N ASP A 58 4.63 -3.72 -4.71
CA ASP A 58 5.88 -4.07 -4.05
C ASP A 58 5.77 -5.38 -3.25
N PHE A 59 6.89 -6.09 -3.12
CA PHE A 59 6.95 -7.34 -2.35
C PHE A 59 6.46 -7.12 -0.90
N GLY A 60 5.60 -8.02 -0.41
CA GLY A 60 5.01 -7.94 0.94
C GLY A 60 3.77 -7.04 1.05
N THR A 61 3.35 -6.36 -0.02
CA THR A 61 2.14 -5.52 -0.03
C THR A 61 0.95 -6.18 -0.74
N SER A 62 1.12 -7.42 -1.20
CA SER A 62 0.15 -8.15 -2.03
C SER A 62 -1.24 -8.27 -1.39
N LYS A 63 -1.30 -8.48 -0.07
CA LYS A 63 -2.53 -8.54 0.74
C LYS A 63 -3.18 -7.17 0.91
N ILE A 64 -2.39 -6.11 1.10
CA ILE A 64 -2.90 -4.73 1.21
C ILE A 64 -3.50 -4.28 -0.11
N ALA A 65 -2.84 -4.64 -1.21
CA ALA A 65 -3.32 -4.40 -2.55
C ALA A 65 -4.65 -5.13 -2.82
N GLU A 66 -4.78 -6.37 -2.35
CA GLU A 66 -6.03 -7.13 -2.43
C GLU A 66 -7.16 -6.45 -1.65
N MET A 67 -6.91 -6.05 -0.40
CA MET A 67 -7.89 -5.30 0.40
C MET A 67 -8.32 -4.01 -0.32
N ARG A 68 -7.38 -3.28 -0.93
CA ARG A 68 -7.70 -2.06 -1.71
C ARG A 68 -8.62 -2.36 -2.89
N ASN A 69 -8.36 -3.45 -3.63
CA ASN A 69 -9.20 -3.86 -4.75
C ASN A 69 -10.62 -4.25 -4.29
N GLU A 70 -10.73 -4.92 -3.15
CA GLU A 70 -12.03 -5.24 -2.54
C GLU A 70 -12.82 -3.97 -2.17
N MET A 71 -12.15 -2.94 -1.66
CA MET A 71 -12.80 -1.65 -1.34
C MET A 71 -13.37 -0.96 -2.58
N TRP A 72 -12.64 -0.99 -3.70
CA TRP A 72 -13.14 -0.51 -4.98
C TRP A 72 -14.41 -1.25 -5.42
N ARG A 73 -14.46 -2.57 -5.23
CA ARG A 73 -15.63 -3.39 -5.58
C ARG A 73 -16.83 -3.13 -4.66
N LYS A 74 -16.59 -2.99 -3.35
CA LYS A 74 -17.62 -2.73 -2.35
C LYS A 74 -18.26 -1.35 -2.54
N ASN A 75 -17.45 -0.33 -2.80
CA ASN A 75 -17.85 1.08 -2.75
C ASN A 75 -17.86 1.76 -4.13
N MET A 76 -17.99 0.98 -5.20
CA MET A 76 -17.88 1.49 -6.57
C MET A 76 -18.82 2.69 -6.81
N THR A 77 -20.09 2.60 -6.46
CA THR A 77 -21.08 3.69 -6.67
C THR A 77 -20.75 4.96 -5.88
N CYS A 78 -20.22 4.81 -4.66
CA CYS A 78 -19.78 5.92 -3.84
C CYS A 78 -18.55 6.62 -4.45
N GLY A 79 -17.67 5.87 -5.12
CA GLY A 79 -16.51 6.40 -5.82
C GLY A 79 -16.83 7.35 -6.99
N MET A 80 -18.10 7.49 -7.39
CA MET A 80 -18.56 8.45 -8.40
C MET A 80 -18.90 9.84 -7.85
N ALA A 81 -18.87 10.02 -6.52
CA ALA A 81 -19.24 11.30 -5.93
C ALA A 81 -18.43 12.45 -6.57
N PRO A 82 -19.08 13.60 -6.87
CA PRO A 82 -18.38 14.78 -7.36
C PRO A 82 -17.22 15.16 -6.43
N MET A 83 -16.12 15.61 -7.01
CA MET A 83 -14.99 16.12 -6.24
C MET A 83 -15.25 17.56 -5.81
N ASP A 84 -15.04 17.84 -4.52
CA ASP A 84 -15.02 19.16 -3.91
C ASP A 84 -13.67 19.35 -3.18
N PRO A 85 -12.58 19.58 -3.93
CA PRO A 85 -11.24 19.52 -3.39
C PRO A 85 -10.88 20.75 -2.55
N LEU A 86 -10.25 20.50 -1.41
CA LEU A 86 -9.51 21.48 -0.63
C LEU A 86 -8.08 21.57 -1.16
N ILE A 87 -7.67 22.77 -1.58
CA ILE A 87 -6.31 23.02 -2.08
C ILE A 87 -5.46 23.54 -0.92
N ASN A 88 -4.32 22.91 -0.68
CA ASN A 88 -3.35 23.36 0.33
C ASN A 88 -2.31 24.34 -0.24
N ASP A 89 -1.44 24.86 0.62
CA ASP A 89 -0.36 25.80 0.24
C ASP A 89 0.64 25.21 -0.78
N PHE A 90 0.71 23.89 -0.88
CA PHE A 90 1.54 23.17 -1.84
C PHE A 90 0.85 22.94 -3.20
N ASN A 91 -0.32 23.54 -3.41
CA ASN A 91 -1.15 23.36 -4.60
C ASN A 91 -1.53 21.89 -4.84
N VAL A 92 -1.67 21.12 -3.76
CA VAL A 92 -2.20 19.76 -3.76
C VAL A 92 -3.69 19.86 -3.45
N ALA A 93 -4.52 19.35 -4.35
CA ALA A 93 -5.96 19.27 -4.19
C ALA A 93 -6.31 17.93 -3.52
N VAL A 94 -6.96 17.99 -2.35
CA VAL A 94 -7.35 16.82 -1.56
C VAL A 94 -8.86 16.84 -1.36
N ASP A 95 -9.50 15.72 -1.65
CA ASP A 95 -10.92 15.50 -1.43
C ASP A 95 -11.13 14.18 -0.67
N ALA A 96 -12.12 14.15 0.22
CA ALA A 96 -12.52 12.94 0.93
C ALA A 96 -14.02 12.72 0.76
N THR A 97 -14.39 11.53 0.27
CA THR A 97 -15.79 11.10 0.18
C THR A 97 -16.06 10.00 1.18
N ILE A 98 -17.06 10.21 2.04
CA ILE A 98 -17.52 9.22 3.01
C ILE A 98 -18.70 8.45 2.41
N CYS A 99 -18.57 7.13 2.35
CA CYS A 99 -19.61 6.24 1.84
C CYS A 99 -20.63 5.89 2.91
N LYS A 100 -21.82 5.42 2.49
CA LYS A 100 -22.86 4.92 3.41
C LYS A 100 -22.39 3.74 4.27
N SER A 101 -21.38 3.00 3.80
CA SER A 101 -20.73 1.93 4.55
C SER A 101 -19.84 2.43 5.71
N GLY A 102 -19.55 3.74 5.76
CA GLY A 102 -18.56 4.32 6.67
C GLY A 102 -17.14 4.34 6.10
N ASP A 103 -16.90 3.65 4.98
CA ASP A 103 -15.61 3.67 4.29
C ASP A 103 -15.33 5.04 3.67
N VAL A 104 -14.07 5.44 3.61
CA VAL A 104 -13.65 6.74 3.11
C VAL A 104 -12.78 6.58 1.88
N LEU A 105 -13.10 7.31 0.81
CA LEU A 105 -12.24 7.46 -0.37
C LEU A 105 -11.54 8.81 -0.31
N ILE A 106 -10.21 8.79 -0.23
CA ILE A 106 -9.36 9.97 -0.31
C ILE A 106 -8.85 10.09 -1.73
N ARG A 107 -8.98 11.29 -2.31
CA ARG A 107 -8.53 11.61 -3.66
C ARG A 107 -7.55 12.75 -3.60
N VAL A 108 -6.37 12.54 -4.18
CA VAL A 108 -5.29 13.52 -4.16
C VAL A 108 -4.89 13.84 -5.59
N THR A 109 -4.93 15.11 -5.95
CA THR A 109 -4.39 15.62 -7.21
C THR A 109 -3.18 16.49 -6.92
N THR A 110 -2.02 16.06 -7.43
CA THR A 110 -0.76 16.78 -7.28
C THR A 110 -0.67 17.99 -8.25
N PRO A 111 0.24 18.95 -8.00
CA PRO A 111 0.51 20.04 -8.94
C PRO A 111 0.91 19.56 -10.34
N ALA A 112 1.52 18.38 -10.42
CA ALA A 112 1.88 17.71 -11.67
C ALA A 112 0.67 17.05 -12.38
N LYS A 113 -0.56 17.31 -11.92
CA LYS A 113 -1.82 16.73 -12.40
C LYS A 113 -1.90 15.20 -12.30
N LYS A 114 -1.06 14.58 -11.48
CA LYS A 114 -1.18 13.15 -11.15
C LYS A 114 -2.24 12.96 -10.07
N GLN A 115 -3.09 11.95 -10.26
CA GLN A 115 -4.16 11.61 -9.33
C GLN A 115 -3.89 10.29 -8.62
N PHE A 116 -4.20 10.28 -7.32
CA PHE A 116 -4.07 9.14 -6.44
C PHE A 116 -5.37 8.91 -5.68
N PHE A 117 -5.73 7.65 -5.50
CA PHE A 117 -6.93 7.21 -4.80
C PHE A 117 -6.53 6.27 -3.67
N GLU A 118 -6.97 6.58 -2.45
CA GLU A 118 -6.75 5.73 -1.29
C GLU A 118 -8.08 5.43 -0.61
N TRP A 119 -8.33 4.13 -0.39
CA TRP A 119 -9.47 3.67 0.39
C TRP A 119 -9.06 3.43 1.84
N VAL A 120 -9.80 4.02 2.77
CA VAL A 120 -9.68 3.77 4.20
C VAL A 120 -10.91 2.99 4.64
N SER A 121 -10.69 1.75 5.07
CA SER A 121 -11.75 0.92 5.64
C SER A 121 -12.05 1.34 7.07
N ILE A 122 -13.33 1.52 7.38
CA ILE A 122 -13.76 1.80 8.74
C ILE A 122 -13.52 0.59 9.66
N ASP A 123 -13.64 -0.62 9.12
CA ASP A 123 -13.41 -1.87 9.86
C ASP A 123 -11.95 -1.99 10.28
N ALA A 124 -11.01 -1.49 9.46
CA ALA A 124 -9.59 -1.44 9.82
C ALA A 124 -9.36 -0.54 11.05
N ILE A 125 -10.07 0.59 11.16
CA ILE A 125 -9.91 1.54 12.27
C ILE A 125 -10.43 0.92 13.58
N PHE A 126 -11.58 0.25 13.56
CA PHE A 126 -12.16 -0.37 14.76
C PHE A 126 -11.48 -1.68 15.17
N SER A 127 -11.00 -2.48 14.22
CA SER A 127 -10.31 -3.74 14.51
C SER A 127 -8.91 -3.55 15.09
N ALA A 128 -8.26 -2.40 14.84
CA ALA A 128 -6.95 -2.08 15.42
C ALA A 128 -6.96 -1.94 16.95
N ASN A 129 -8.13 -1.74 17.57
CA ASN A 129 -8.26 -1.68 19.03
C ASN A 129 -8.44 -3.06 19.69
N ILE A 130 -8.44 -4.15 18.91
CA ILE A 130 -8.48 -5.52 19.44
C ILE A 130 -7.27 -6.27 18.86
N SER A 131 -6.11 -5.98 19.43
CA SER A 131 -4.93 -6.85 19.41
C SER A 131 -4.45 -7.32 18.02
N ASP A 132 -3.74 -6.46 17.28
CA ASP A 132 -2.51 -6.85 16.57
C ASP A 132 -1.85 -5.65 15.87
N THR A 133 -0.64 -5.34 16.31
CA THR A 133 0.24 -4.25 15.86
C THR A 133 0.84 -4.46 14.47
N ALA A 134 0.13 -5.07 13.52
CA ALA A 134 0.72 -5.50 12.25
C ALA A 134 0.06 -4.95 10.96
N ALA A 135 -1.03 -4.17 11.02
CA ALA A 135 -1.78 -3.85 9.79
C ALA A 135 -2.10 -2.38 9.50
N ILE A 136 -1.64 -1.42 10.32
CA ILE A 136 -1.87 0.00 10.03
C ILE A 136 -0.55 0.75 10.05
N ASN A 137 0.07 0.88 8.88
CA ASN A 137 1.09 1.90 8.64
C ASN A 137 0.41 3.26 8.41
N LEU A 138 -0.26 3.79 9.43
CA LEU A 138 -0.63 5.20 9.51
C LEU A 138 0.39 5.86 10.46
N PHE A 139 1.54 6.21 9.87
CA PHE A 139 2.57 7.13 10.34
C PHE A 139 3.15 7.02 11.77
N SER A 140 4.48 6.83 11.78
CA SER A 140 5.46 7.47 12.67
C SER A 140 5.37 7.21 14.17
N SER A 141 6.44 6.61 14.70
CA SER A 141 6.82 6.74 16.10
C SER A 141 6.84 8.22 16.50
N ALA A 142 5.81 8.67 17.21
CA ALA A 142 5.91 9.86 18.02
C ALA A 142 6.88 9.51 19.18
N MET A 143 8.09 10.07 19.16
CA MET A 143 8.78 10.30 20.42
C MET A 143 7.91 11.30 21.18
N ALA A 144 7.23 10.83 22.22
CA ALA A 144 6.69 11.72 23.23
C ALA A 144 7.89 12.41 23.88
N ASP A 145 8.17 13.63 23.46
CA ASP A 145 9.06 14.51 24.20
C ASP A 145 8.28 14.91 25.45
N GLN A 146 8.71 14.41 26.60
CA GLN A 146 8.13 14.72 27.89
C GLN A 146 8.50 16.17 28.21
N PHE A 147 7.72 17.11 27.70
CA PHE A 147 7.72 18.48 28.21
C PHE A 147 7.07 18.44 29.59
N ASP A 148 7.91 18.51 30.62
CA ASP A 148 7.50 18.79 31.98
C ASP A 148 6.96 20.22 32.02
N TYR A 149 5.63 20.35 31.91
CA TYR A 149 4.93 21.62 31.91
C TYR A 149 4.64 22.02 33.37
N GLN A 150 5.62 22.64 34.02
CA GLN A 150 5.39 23.42 35.24
C GLN A 150 5.11 24.87 34.84
N ASP A 151 3.84 25.21 34.63
CA ASP A 151 3.38 26.60 34.65
C ASP A 151 2.41 26.77 35.82
N GLU A 152 2.96 27.23 36.94
CA GLU A 152 2.22 27.85 38.03
C GLU A 152 1.93 29.29 37.59
N TRP A 153 0.70 29.56 37.15
CA TRP A 153 0.28 30.92 36.77
C TRP A 153 -0.03 31.76 38.02
N PRO A 154 0.52 32.98 38.16
CA PRO A 154 0.08 33.93 39.18
C PRO A 154 -1.35 34.40 38.89
N GLU A 155 -2.23 34.38 39.89
CA GLU A 155 -3.67 34.72 39.76
C GLU A 155 -3.98 36.21 39.49
N ASP A 156 -2.98 37.09 39.37
CA ASP A 156 -3.20 38.53 39.57
C ASP A 156 -2.94 39.41 38.33
N GLN A 157 -3.27 38.95 37.12
CA GLN A 157 -3.16 39.82 35.94
C GLN A 157 -4.14 39.47 34.82
N TRP A 158 -5.44 39.75 35.03
CA TRP A 158 -6.39 39.86 33.92
C TRP A 158 -6.30 41.27 33.33
N PRO A 159 -6.01 41.46 32.03
CA PRO A 159 -6.19 42.74 31.38
C PRO A 159 -7.69 43.06 31.23
N ASP A 160 -8.07 44.29 31.56
CA ASP A 160 -9.42 44.80 31.41
C ASP A 160 -9.91 44.61 29.97
N TYR A 161 -11.06 43.95 29.86
CA TYR A 161 -11.73 43.62 28.62
C TYR A 161 -12.45 44.87 28.10
N ASP A 162 -11.85 45.57 27.14
CA ASP A 162 -12.52 46.65 26.40
C ASP A 162 -13.63 46.06 25.52
N SER A 163 -14.86 46.52 25.74
CA SER A 163 -16.11 45.97 25.21
C SER A 163 -16.52 46.46 23.81
N ASP A 164 -15.60 47.01 23.03
CA ASP A 164 -15.94 47.69 21.77
C ASP A 164 -15.40 46.97 20.52
N PHE A 165 -15.36 45.64 20.53
CA PHE A 165 -15.08 44.87 19.31
C PHE A 165 -16.36 44.62 18.52
N GLU A 166 -16.69 45.55 17.62
CA GLU A 166 -17.62 45.26 16.51
C GLU A 166 -17.03 44.12 15.67
N PRO A 167 -17.76 43.01 15.43
CA PRO A 167 -17.29 41.98 14.52
C PRO A 167 -17.34 42.55 13.10
N GLU A 168 -16.19 43.01 12.62
CA GLU A 168 -16.03 43.40 11.22
C GLU A 168 -16.49 42.25 10.32
N ASP A 169 -17.34 42.62 9.40
CA ASP A 169 -18.11 41.77 8.51
C ASP A 169 -17.34 40.58 7.98
N SER A 170 -18.04 39.44 8.00
CA SER A 170 -17.73 38.25 7.24
C SER A 170 -17.24 38.62 5.83
N HIS A 171 -15.94 38.55 5.62
CA HIS A 171 -15.38 38.37 4.29
C HIS A 171 -15.85 37.01 3.79
N SER A 172 -17.06 37.00 3.24
CA SER A 172 -17.50 36.05 2.23
C SER A 172 -16.64 36.29 0.99
N GLY A 173 -15.36 35.95 1.11
CA GLY A 173 -14.49 35.75 -0.03
C GLY A 173 -15.17 34.68 -0.87
N ALA A 174 -15.62 35.08 -2.05
CA ALA A 174 -16.25 34.21 -3.02
C ALA A 174 -15.38 32.96 -3.17
N LEU A 175 -15.82 31.86 -2.56
CA LEU A 175 -15.34 30.54 -2.89
C LEU A 175 -15.73 30.35 -4.35
N SER A 176 -14.79 30.62 -5.25
CA SER A 176 -14.84 30.09 -6.61
C SER A 176 -14.89 28.58 -6.41
N GLN A 177 -16.10 28.02 -6.35
CA GLN A 177 -16.34 26.58 -6.24
C GLN A 177 -15.58 25.93 -7.37
N TYR A 178 -14.41 25.39 -7.04
CA TYR A 178 -13.60 24.63 -7.97
C TYR A 178 -14.31 23.28 -8.09
N TYR A 179 -15.34 23.24 -8.94
CA TYR A 179 -16.01 22.01 -9.26
C TYR A 179 -14.98 21.08 -9.90
N GLY A 180 -14.59 20.03 -9.17
CA GLY A 180 -13.69 19.03 -9.70
C GLY A 180 -14.35 18.22 -10.83
N PRO A 181 -13.62 17.26 -11.43
CA PRO A 181 -14.21 16.40 -12.44
C PRO A 181 -15.43 15.64 -11.92
N VAL A 182 -16.48 15.57 -12.74
CA VAL A 182 -17.70 14.79 -12.46
C VAL A 182 -17.57 13.42 -13.11
N VAL A 183 -17.78 12.35 -12.36
CA VAL A 183 -17.77 10.99 -12.90
C VAL A 183 -19.11 10.69 -13.56
N LEU A 184 -19.10 10.42 -14.86
CA LEU A 184 -20.31 10.13 -15.65
C LEU A 184 -20.71 8.65 -15.53
N CYS A 185 -19.74 7.75 -15.66
CA CYS A 185 -19.92 6.32 -15.46
C CYS A 185 -18.58 5.65 -15.21
N GLN A 186 -18.68 4.39 -14.84
CA GLN A 186 -17.55 3.58 -14.47
C GLN A 186 -17.81 2.12 -14.82
N ASN A 187 -16.76 1.40 -15.18
CA ASN A 187 -16.85 0.00 -15.52
C ASN A 187 -15.54 -0.73 -15.20
N TRP A 188 -15.63 -2.02 -14.91
CA TRP A 188 -14.47 -2.89 -14.80
C TRP A 188 -14.02 -3.37 -16.17
N ILE A 189 -12.72 -3.27 -16.43
CA ILE A 189 -12.12 -3.91 -17.62
C ILE A 189 -11.75 -5.34 -17.27
N ASN A 190 -11.16 -5.56 -16.09
CA ASN A 190 -10.79 -6.86 -15.54
C ASN A 190 -10.68 -6.75 -14.00
N ASN A 191 -10.06 -7.71 -13.32
CA ASN A 191 -9.96 -7.69 -11.85
C ASN A 191 -8.93 -6.70 -11.28
N VAL A 192 -8.19 -5.99 -12.14
CA VAL A 192 -7.06 -5.09 -11.81
C VAL A 192 -7.37 -3.66 -12.24
N LEU A 193 -7.98 -3.53 -13.42
CA LEU A 193 -8.20 -2.26 -14.09
C LEU A 193 -9.67 -1.90 -14.09
N PHE A 194 -9.89 -0.68 -13.66
CA PHE A 194 -11.18 -0.03 -13.58
C PHE A 194 -11.12 1.24 -14.43
N VAL A 195 -12.10 1.45 -15.30
CA VAL A 195 -12.20 2.67 -16.09
C VAL A 195 -13.34 3.53 -15.56
N ARG A 196 -13.07 4.82 -15.41
CA ARG A 196 -14.09 5.82 -15.15
C ARG A 196 -14.07 6.88 -16.24
N ARG A 197 -15.25 7.28 -16.68
CA ARG A 197 -15.44 8.38 -17.59
C ARG A 197 -15.73 9.63 -16.78
N VAL A 198 -14.90 10.64 -16.94
CA VAL A 198 -14.99 11.90 -16.19
C VAL A 198 -15.20 13.08 -17.13
N SER A 199 -15.98 14.05 -16.69
CA SER A 199 -16.15 15.35 -17.34
C SER A 199 -15.41 16.40 -16.54
N TYR A 200 -14.43 17.03 -17.16
CA TYR A 200 -13.73 18.18 -16.59
C TYR A 200 -14.39 19.47 -17.06
N PRO A 201 -14.71 20.40 -16.15
CA PRO A 201 -15.25 21.70 -16.55
C PRO A 201 -14.34 22.39 -17.57
N ASN A 202 -14.90 22.76 -18.72
CA ASN A 202 -14.21 23.46 -19.82
C ASN A 202 -13.06 22.69 -20.50
N GLN A 203 -12.88 21.39 -20.23
CA GLN A 203 -11.80 20.58 -20.83
C GLN A 203 -12.29 19.34 -21.60
N GLY A 204 -13.59 19.02 -21.52
CA GLY A 204 -14.18 17.86 -22.18
C GLY A 204 -14.18 16.62 -21.29
N CYS A 205 -14.36 15.46 -21.91
CA CYS A 205 -14.47 14.18 -21.21
C CYS A 205 -13.33 13.23 -21.54
N PHE A 206 -12.95 12.45 -20.53
CA PHE A 206 -11.82 11.54 -20.60
C PHE A 206 -12.17 10.23 -19.91
N ASP A 207 -11.64 9.15 -20.47
CA ASP A 207 -11.61 7.85 -19.83
C ASP A 207 -10.30 7.73 -19.05
N GLU A 208 -10.41 7.56 -17.74
CA GLU A 208 -9.29 7.36 -16.83
C GLU A 208 -9.28 5.90 -16.39
N THR A 209 -8.20 5.20 -16.71
CA THR A 209 -7.98 3.82 -16.27
C THR A 209 -7.19 3.83 -14.97
N ILE A 210 -7.72 3.22 -13.94
CA ILE A 210 -7.17 3.12 -12.59
C ILE A 210 -6.76 1.67 -12.34
N ASN A 211 -5.54 1.46 -11.84
CA ASN A 211 -5.16 0.19 -11.25
C ASN A 211 -5.68 0.15 -9.80
N THR A 212 -6.61 -0.76 -9.52
CA THR A 212 -7.31 -0.84 -8.22
C THR A 212 -6.45 -1.41 -7.10
N PHE A 213 -5.34 -2.09 -7.43
CA PHE A 213 -4.35 -2.57 -6.47
C PHE A 213 -3.42 -1.45 -5.98
N THR A 214 -3.14 -0.44 -6.83
CA THR A 214 -2.25 0.68 -6.49
C THR A 214 -2.99 1.99 -6.22
N GLY A 215 -4.24 2.11 -6.66
CA GLY A 215 -5.01 3.35 -6.60
C GLY A 215 -4.51 4.44 -7.54
N GLN A 216 -3.73 4.09 -8.57
CA GLN A 216 -3.13 5.06 -9.49
C GLN A 216 -3.84 5.07 -10.84
N VAL A 217 -3.94 6.27 -11.44
CA VAL A 217 -4.36 6.42 -12.85
C VAL A 217 -3.21 6.01 -13.75
N VAL A 218 -3.38 4.92 -14.49
CA VAL A 218 -2.36 4.35 -15.39
C VAL A 218 -2.51 4.85 -16.83
N ASN A 219 -3.70 5.31 -17.22
CA ASN A 219 -3.96 5.83 -18.55
C ASN A 219 -5.08 6.87 -18.53
N VAL A 220 -4.98 7.89 -19.39
CA VAL A 220 -6.01 8.91 -19.61
C VAL A 220 -6.16 9.13 -21.11
N SER A 221 -7.37 8.96 -21.64
CA SER A 221 -7.66 9.14 -23.07
C SER A 221 -8.93 9.97 -23.29
N PRO A 222 -8.96 10.86 -24.30
CA PRO A 222 -10.18 11.59 -24.66
C PRO A 222 -11.35 10.65 -24.97
N ALA A 223 -12.55 11.01 -24.52
CA ALA A 223 -13.75 10.19 -24.64
C ALA A 223 -15.00 11.07 -24.86
N PRO A 224 -16.10 10.52 -25.41
CA PRO A 224 -17.35 11.26 -25.52
C PRO A 224 -17.94 11.55 -24.14
N CYS A 225 -18.67 12.67 -24.00
CA CYS A 225 -19.32 13.08 -22.75
C CYS A 225 -20.67 12.39 -22.49
N TYR A 226 -20.75 11.09 -22.73
CA TYR A 226 -21.92 10.26 -22.42
C TYR A 226 -21.47 8.85 -22.03
N CYS A 227 -22.39 8.11 -21.46
CA CYS A 227 -22.32 6.68 -21.20
C CYS A 227 -23.49 6.04 -21.96
#